data_AF-A0A955IP68-F1
#
_entry.id   AF-A0A955IP68-F1
#
_cell.length_a   1.000
_cell.length_b   1.000
_cell.length_c   1.000
_cell.angle_alpha   90.00
_cell.angle_beta   90.00
_cell.angle_gamma   90.00
#
_symmetry.space_group_name_H-M   'P 1'
#
loop_
_entity.id
_entity.type
_entity.pdbx_description
1 polymer ?
#
loop_
_entity_poly.entity_id
_entity_poly.type
_entity_poly.pdbx_seq_one_letter_code
_entity_poly.pdbx_strand_id
1 'polypeptide(L)'
;IRTMRSAGDRTVAVSAQAPRLIDLWLETDSAPVTQAVQIEQPPAQRSVTFIDGTLQEGWRLRTREGDLHLLTDAEIFGWSRPEPQRRSTRRRARTPELNYSDLNEGDYVVHVDYGIGRFAGMRRRTLEGIEREYLAVEYAGTDALFVPIHQTDRLTRYIGADDKPPALNKLGQPDWGRIKGKAKKA
;
A
#
# COMPACT_ATOMS: atom_id res chain seq x y z
N ILE A 1 -1.99 0.58 35.97
CA ILE A 1 -0.66 0.29 36.59
C ILE A 1 -0.75 0.02 38.10
N ARG A 2 -1.24 0.95 38.95
CA ARG A 2 -1.33 0.71 40.42
C ARG A 2 -2.16 -0.51 40.82
N THR A 3 -3.33 -0.67 40.20
CA THR A 3 -4.23 -1.81 40.45
C THR A 3 -3.60 -3.15 40.06
N MET A 4 -2.84 -3.18 38.96
CA MET A 4 -2.08 -4.36 38.52
C MET A 4 -0.99 -4.71 39.54
N ARG A 5 -0.24 -3.71 40.03
CA ARG A 5 0.75 -3.91 41.09
C ARG A 5 0.13 -4.44 42.39
N SER A 6 -1.01 -3.91 42.81
CA SER A 6 -1.70 -4.40 44.01
C SER A 6 -2.19 -5.84 43.86
N ALA A 7 -2.44 -6.30 42.64
CA ALA A 7 -2.84 -7.67 42.32
C ALA A 7 -1.68 -8.69 42.30
N GLY A 8 -0.43 -8.24 42.43
CA GLY A 8 0.75 -9.12 42.35
C GLY A 8 1.44 -9.12 40.99
N ASP A 9 0.89 -8.40 40.01
CA ASP A 9 1.34 -8.46 38.63
C ASP A 9 2.69 -7.76 38.41
N ARG A 10 3.36 -8.17 37.33
CA ARG A 10 4.59 -7.58 36.82
C ARG A 10 4.24 -6.58 35.73
N THR A 11 4.77 -5.37 35.78
CA THR A 11 4.50 -4.35 34.75
C THR A 11 5.78 -3.82 34.12
N VAL A 12 5.84 -3.86 32.79
CA VAL A 12 6.87 -3.21 31.98
C VAL A 12 6.20 -2.12 31.16
N ALA A 13 6.74 -0.90 31.20
CA ALA A 13 6.27 0.24 30.42
C ALA A 13 7.37 0.66 29.42
N VAL A 14 7.05 0.69 28.13
CA VAL A 14 7.96 1.09 27.06
C VAL A 14 7.51 2.43 26.50
N SER A 15 8.33 3.45 26.64
CA SER A 15 7.98 4.82 26.25
C SER A 15 9.21 5.59 25.79
N ALA A 16 9.07 6.40 24.74
CA ALA A 16 10.10 7.36 24.34
C ALA A 16 10.28 8.49 25.37
N GLN A 17 9.38 8.57 26.34
CA GLN A 17 9.38 9.54 27.43
C GLN A 17 9.61 8.86 28.79
N ALA A 18 10.25 7.67 28.80
CA ALA A 18 10.49 6.90 30.01
C ALA A 18 11.09 7.72 31.18
N PRO A 19 12.11 8.58 30.99
CA PRO A 19 12.63 9.41 32.09
C PRO A 19 11.57 10.30 32.73
N ARG A 20 10.74 10.94 31.91
CA ARG A 20 9.69 11.85 32.40
C ARG A 20 8.55 11.10 33.10
N LEU A 21 8.21 9.90 32.61
CA LEU A 21 7.22 9.04 33.24
C LEU A 21 7.69 8.48 34.58
N ILE A 22 8.99 8.19 34.72
CA ILE A 22 9.60 7.78 36.00
C ILE A 22 9.46 8.91 37.02
N ASP A 23 9.82 10.14 36.67
CA ASP A 23 9.68 11.30 37.57
C ASP A 23 8.23 11.46 38.06
N LEU A 24 7.28 11.48 37.12
CA LEU A 24 5.85 11.60 37.42
C LEU A 24 5.36 10.44 38.32
N TRP A 25 5.86 9.24 38.07
CA TRP A 25 5.52 8.06 38.86
C TRP A 25 6.00 8.22 40.30
N LEU A 26 7.26 8.64 40.50
CA LEU A 26 7.84 8.85 41.83
C LEU A 26 7.17 9.98 42.60
N GLU A 27 6.68 11.02 41.92
CA GLU A 27 5.88 12.08 42.53
C GLU A 27 4.54 11.58 43.09
N THR A 28 3.97 10.55 42.45
CA THR A 28 2.61 10.10 42.75
C THR A 28 2.57 8.78 43.53
N ASP A 29 3.64 7.97 43.51
CA ASP A 29 3.71 6.62 44.09
C ASP A 29 5.12 6.30 44.60
N SER A 30 5.22 5.76 45.81
CA SER A 30 6.51 5.45 46.46
C SER A 30 7.08 4.08 46.12
N ALA A 31 6.47 3.36 45.16
CA ALA A 31 6.90 2.02 44.82
C ALA A 31 8.22 1.98 44.03
N PRO A 32 9.00 0.90 44.17
CA PRO A 32 10.26 0.74 43.47
C PRO A 32 10.03 0.75 41.95
N VAL A 33 10.74 1.66 41.29
CA VAL A 33 10.82 1.77 39.84
C VAL A 33 12.21 1.33 39.40
N THR A 34 12.27 0.57 38.31
CA THR A 34 13.53 0.21 37.66
C THR A 34 13.53 0.78 36.25
N GLN A 35 14.59 1.50 35.88
CA GLN A 35 14.83 1.84 34.48
C GLN A 35 15.78 0.81 33.88
N ALA A 36 15.39 0.20 32.76
CA ALA A 36 16.20 -0.81 32.07
C ALA A 36 16.28 -0.48 30.58
N VAL A 37 17.43 -0.78 29.96
CA VAL A 37 17.59 -0.68 28.50
C VAL A 37 17.18 -1.98 27.82
N GLN A 38 17.36 -3.11 28.50
CA GLN A 38 17.01 -4.45 28.03
C GLN A 38 16.53 -5.30 29.21
N ILE A 39 15.56 -6.18 28.95
CA ILE A 39 15.04 -7.13 29.92
C ILE A 39 15.25 -8.54 29.37
N GLU A 40 16.17 -9.29 29.98
CA GLU A 40 16.41 -10.71 29.65
C GLU A 40 15.65 -11.66 30.58
N GLN A 41 15.33 -11.20 31.78
CA GLN A 41 14.58 -11.95 32.78
C GLN A 41 13.37 -11.16 33.23
N PRO A 42 12.23 -11.83 33.48
CA PRO A 42 11.00 -11.14 33.87
C PRO A 42 11.21 -10.33 35.16
N PRO A 43 10.73 -9.08 35.21
CA PRO A 43 10.95 -8.19 36.36
C PRO A 43 10.27 -8.74 37.61
N ALA A 44 10.70 -8.28 38.79
CA ALA A 44 10.16 -8.75 40.06
C ALA A 44 8.63 -8.56 40.13
N GLN A 45 7.95 -9.41 40.90
CA GLN A 45 6.52 -9.21 41.16
C GLN A 45 6.29 -7.86 41.83
N ARG A 46 5.17 -7.22 41.50
CA ARG A 46 4.78 -5.92 42.07
C ARG A 46 5.79 -4.79 41.79
N SER A 47 6.66 -4.93 40.79
CA SER A 47 7.54 -3.85 40.32
C SER A 47 7.02 -3.24 39.02
N VAL A 48 7.43 -2.00 38.78
CA VAL A 48 7.25 -1.31 37.49
C VAL A 48 8.62 -1.07 36.89
N THR A 49 8.84 -1.58 35.68
CA THR A 49 10.07 -1.36 34.94
C THR A 49 9.78 -0.47 33.73
N PHE A 50 10.51 0.63 33.59
CA PHE A 50 10.43 1.51 32.42
C PHE A 50 11.60 1.24 31.48
N ILE A 51 11.29 1.19 30.19
CA ILE A 51 12.27 1.05 29.11
C ILE A 51 12.11 2.25 28.18
N ASP A 52 13.23 2.88 27.82
CA ASP A 52 13.24 3.90 26.78
C ASP A 52 13.15 3.23 25.42
N GLY A 53 12.09 3.52 24.68
CA GLY A 53 11.83 2.90 23.39
C GLY A 53 10.42 3.12 22.89
N THR A 54 10.12 2.62 21.70
CA THR A 54 8.78 2.70 21.12
C THR A 54 8.32 1.34 20.65
N LEU A 55 7.08 1.00 20.97
CA LEU A 55 6.40 -0.20 20.50
C LEU A 55 5.00 0.22 20.04
N GLN A 56 4.43 -0.54 19.09
CA GLN A 56 3.12 -0.21 18.52
C GLN A 56 1.98 -0.54 19.47
N GLU A 57 2.11 -1.65 20.18
CA GLU A 57 1.09 -2.18 21.07
C GLU A 57 1.74 -2.88 22.26
N GLY A 58 1.03 -2.82 23.38
CA GLY A 58 1.31 -3.62 24.55
C GLY A 58 0.69 -5.01 24.44
N TRP A 59 1.03 -5.87 25.39
CA TRP A 59 0.43 -7.20 25.50
C TRP A 59 0.38 -7.62 26.96
N ARG A 60 -0.44 -8.64 27.22
CA ARG A 60 -0.54 -9.26 28.53
C ARG A 60 -0.30 -10.76 28.41
N LEU A 61 0.68 -11.25 29.15
CA LEU A 61 0.95 -12.66 29.30
C LEU A 61 0.40 -13.13 30.63
N ARG A 62 -0.56 -14.05 30.59
CA ARG A 62 -1.09 -14.69 31.80
C ARG A 62 -0.18 -15.83 32.22
N THR A 63 0.29 -15.79 33.46
CA THR A 63 1.12 -16.87 34.02
C THR A 63 0.48 -17.40 35.30
N ARG A 64 0.91 -18.59 35.74
CA ARG A 64 0.44 -19.17 37.01
C ARG A 64 0.94 -18.42 38.25
N GLU A 65 1.95 -17.56 38.09
CA GLU A 65 2.66 -16.84 39.17
C GLU A 65 2.36 -15.32 39.16
N GLY A 66 1.36 -14.88 38.39
CA GLY A 66 0.97 -13.48 38.22
C GLY A 66 1.04 -13.03 36.76
N ASP A 67 0.19 -12.09 36.35
CA ASP A 67 0.18 -11.60 34.96
C ASP A 67 1.41 -10.70 34.73
N LEU A 68 1.98 -10.79 33.52
CA LEU A 68 2.99 -9.86 33.02
C LEU A 68 2.34 -8.93 31.99
N HIS A 69 2.38 -7.63 32.26
CA HIS A 69 1.83 -6.60 31.39
C HIS A 69 2.97 -5.82 30.75
N LEU A 70 2.95 -5.74 29.43
CA LEU A 70 3.74 -4.79 28.65
C LEU A 70 2.81 -3.65 28.23
N LEU A 71 3.10 -2.44 28.66
CA LEU A 71 2.37 -1.23 28.33
C LEU A 71 3.25 -0.33 27.47
N THR A 72 2.65 0.33 26.50
CA THR A 72 3.30 1.30 25.63
C THR A 72 2.65 2.66 25.80
N ASP A 73 3.17 3.67 25.11
CA ASP A 73 2.55 5.00 25.01
C ASP A 73 1.07 4.91 24.60
N ALA A 74 0.69 3.90 23.80
CA ALA A 74 -0.70 3.71 23.39
C ALA A 74 -1.63 3.38 24.54
N GLU A 75 -1.24 2.46 25.44
CA GLU A 75 -2.04 2.10 26.62
C GLU A 75 -1.92 3.14 27.74
N ILE A 76 -0.79 3.84 27.85
CA ILE A 76 -0.55 4.84 28.90
C ILE A 76 -1.29 6.14 28.61
N PHE A 77 -1.26 6.63 27.38
CA PHE A 77 -1.84 7.92 26.99
C PHE A 77 -3.18 7.78 26.23
N GLY A 78 -3.60 6.55 25.91
CA GLY A 78 -4.82 6.30 25.13
C GLY A 78 -4.69 6.70 23.65
N TRP A 79 -3.47 6.96 23.18
CA TRP A 79 -3.17 7.28 21.78
C TRP A 79 -2.49 6.10 21.10
N SER A 80 -3.28 5.20 20.53
CA SER A 80 -2.76 4.34 19.48
C SER A 80 -2.42 5.23 18.29
N ARG A 81 -1.18 5.18 17.78
CA ARG A 81 -0.90 5.78 16.46
C ARG A 81 -1.92 5.17 15.52
N PRO A 82 -2.69 5.97 14.75
CA PRO A 82 -3.50 5.41 13.68
C PRO A 82 -2.54 4.54 12.90
N GLU A 83 -2.81 3.23 12.87
CA GLU A 83 -2.05 2.29 12.07
C GLU A 83 -1.88 3.00 10.73
N PRO A 84 -0.65 3.28 10.26
CA PRO A 84 -0.47 4.10 9.08
C PRO A 84 -1.25 3.38 8.02
N GLN A 85 -2.46 3.88 7.74
CA GLN A 85 -3.48 3.16 7.01
C GLN A 85 -2.76 2.94 5.72
N ARG A 86 -2.23 1.72 5.52
CA ARG A 86 -1.29 1.43 4.45
C ARG A 86 -2.05 1.98 3.31
N ARG A 87 -1.59 3.12 2.76
CA ARG A 87 -2.36 3.77 1.72
C ARG A 87 -2.51 2.60 0.82
N SER A 88 -3.74 2.17 0.63
CA SER A 88 -4.01 1.28 -0.44
C SER A 88 -3.68 2.22 -1.59
N THR A 89 -2.40 2.26 -1.98
CA THR A 89 -2.04 1.59 -3.19
C THR A 89 -2.96 0.36 -3.20
N ARG A 90 -4.22 0.58 -3.63
CA ARG A 90 -4.70 0.07 -4.88
C ARG A 90 -3.44 0.07 -5.68
N ARG A 91 -2.71 -1.04 -5.54
CA ARG A 91 -1.70 -1.53 -6.45
C ARG A 91 -2.45 -1.27 -7.71
N ARG A 92 -2.20 -0.10 -8.34
CA ARG A 92 -3.00 0.42 -9.48
C ARG A 92 -3.13 -0.83 -10.28
N ALA A 93 -4.33 -1.43 -10.32
CA ALA A 93 -4.49 -2.85 -10.65
C ALA A 93 -3.56 -3.02 -11.83
N ARG A 94 -2.41 -3.69 -11.65
CA ARG A 94 -1.28 -3.53 -12.57
C ARG A 94 -1.93 -3.86 -13.87
N THR A 95 -2.18 -2.85 -14.71
CA THR A 95 -2.94 -3.07 -15.92
C THR A 95 -2.15 -4.15 -16.57
N PRO A 96 -2.70 -5.38 -16.72
CA PRO A 96 -1.89 -6.54 -17.02
C PRO A 96 -1.05 -6.12 -18.20
N GLU A 97 0.27 -6.03 -17.97
CA GLU A 97 1.21 -5.60 -18.99
C GLU A 97 0.87 -6.53 -20.15
N LEU A 98 0.30 -5.99 -21.22
CA LEU A 98 -0.09 -6.83 -22.33
C LEU A 98 1.22 -7.40 -22.85
N ASN A 99 1.41 -8.70 -22.65
CA ASN A 99 2.32 -9.43 -23.50
C ASN A 99 1.70 -9.30 -24.89
N TYR A 100 2.33 -8.55 -25.79
CA TYR A 100 1.90 -8.41 -27.18
C TYR A 100 1.68 -9.79 -27.83
N SER A 101 2.34 -10.83 -27.32
CA SER A 101 2.16 -12.25 -27.68
C SER A 101 0.72 -12.75 -27.56
N ASP A 102 -0.12 -12.13 -26.73
CA ASP A 102 -1.51 -12.52 -26.50
C ASP A 102 -2.51 -11.74 -27.38
N LEU A 103 -2.04 -10.79 -28.20
CA LEU A 103 -2.88 -10.02 -29.12
C LEU A 103 -2.95 -10.66 -30.50
N ASN A 104 -4.16 -10.89 -30.99
CA ASN A 104 -4.40 -11.33 -32.35
C ASN A 104 -4.89 -10.18 -33.23
N GLU A 105 -4.57 -10.24 -34.53
CA GLU A 105 -5.09 -9.27 -35.49
C GLU A 105 -6.63 -9.23 -35.43
N GLY A 106 -7.15 -8.02 -35.23
CA GLY A 106 -8.56 -7.75 -35.06
C GLY A 106 -9.02 -7.59 -33.61
N ASP A 107 -8.21 -7.90 -32.61
CA ASP A 107 -8.53 -7.64 -31.20
C ASP A 107 -8.70 -6.13 -30.94
N TYR A 108 -9.62 -5.78 -30.06
CA TYR A 108 -9.80 -4.41 -29.59
C TYR A 108 -8.79 -4.10 -28.48
N VAL A 109 -8.12 -2.97 -28.61
CA VAL A 109 -7.11 -2.50 -27.66
C VAL A 109 -7.40 -1.07 -27.24
N VAL A 110 -7.01 -0.73 -26.02
CA VAL A 110 -7.14 0.60 -25.43
C VAL A 110 -5.75 1.17 -25.30
N HIS A 111 -5.47 2.25 -26.02
CA HIS A 111 -4.28 3.06 -25.77
C HIS A 111 -4.59 4.07 -24.66
N VAL A 112 -3.65 4.23 -23.71
CA VAL A 112 -3.83 5.17 -22.60
C VAL A 112 -4.22 6.55 -23.10
N ASP A 113 -3.56 7.10 -24.13
CA ASP A 113 -3.81 8.48 -24.57
C ASP A 113 -4.91 8.65 -25.64
N TYR A 114 -5.14 7.63 -26.48
CA TYR A 114 -5.96 7.79 -27.69
C TYR A 114 -7.30 7.01 -27.63
N GLY A 115 -7.46 6.11 -26.66
CA GLY A 115 -8.69 5.36 -26.48
C GLY A 115 -8.72 4.03 -27.23
N ILE A 116 -9.92 3.62 -27.65
CA ILE A 116 -10.17 2.28 -28.19
C ILE A 116 -9.83 2.26 -29.68
N GLY A 117 -8.95 1.34 -30.05
CA GLY A 117 -8.54 1.02 -31.42
C GLY A 117 -8.62 -0.49 -31.68
N ARG A 118 -8.36 -0.90 -32.92
CA ARG A 118 -8.29 -2.29 -33.37
C ARG A 118 -6.85 -2.65 -33.71
N PHE A 119 -6.34 -3.74 -33.16
CA PHE A 119 -4.98 -4.20 -33.45
C PHE A 119 -4.90 -4.76 -34.88
N ALA A 120 -3.98 -4.24 -35.68
CA ALA A 120 -3.79 -4.58 -37.10
C ALA A 120 -2.47 -5.34 -37.35
N GLY A 121 -1.85 -5.85 -36.30
CA GLY A 121 -0.63 -6.68 -36.37
C GLY A 121 0.66 -5.93 -36.10
N MET A 122 1.78 -6.64 -36.25
CA MET A 122 3.12 -6.09 -36.07
C MET A 122 3.74 -5.67 -37.42
N ARG A 123 4.44 -4.54 -37.44
CA ARG A 123 5.13 -4.01 -38.61
C ARG A 123 6.58 -3.68 -38.26
N ARG A 124 7.50 -4.19 -39.08
CA ARG A 124 8.92 -3.82 -39.04
C ARG A 124 9.15 -2.58 -39.90
N ARG A 125 9.85 -1.59 -39.36
CA ARG A 125 10.22 -0.36 -40.05
C ARG A 125 11.67 -0.02 -39.75
N THR A 126 12.42 0.29 -40.78
CA THR A 126 13.79 0.81 -40.64
C THR A 126 13.71 2.32 -40.53
N LEU A 127 14.10 2.86 -39.38
CA LEU A 127 14.19 4.30 -39.15
C LEU A 127 15.66 4.64 -38.88
N GLU A 128 16.24 5.58 -39.63
CA GLU A 128 17.63 6.02 -39.46
C GLU A 128 18.66 4.87 -39.50
N GLY A 129 18.39 3.84 -40.31
CA GLY A 129 19.26 2.65 -40.42
C GLY A 129 19.10 1.60 -39.31
N ILE A 130 18.23 1.84 -38.33
CA ILE A 130 17.92 0.90 -37.25
C ILE A 130 16.56 0.26 -37.53
N GLU A 131 16.52 -1.07 -37.65
CA GLU A 131 15.27 -1.82 -37.77
C GLU A 131 14.56 -1.83 -36.41
N ARG A 132 13.28 -1.41 -36.40
CA ARG A 132 12.44 -1.35 -35.21
C ARG A 132 11.08 -2.00 -35.48
N GLU A 133 10.55 -2.64 -34.46
CA GLU A 133 9.22 -3.26 -34.46
C GLU A 133 8.17 -2.36 -33.82
N TYR A 134 7.03 -2.28 -34.50
CA TYR A 134 5.87 -1.48 -34.10
C TYR A 134 4.61 -2.33 -34.13
N LEU A 135 3.73 -2.10 -33.16
CA LEU A 135 2.36 -2.57 -33.15
C LEU A 135 1.49 -1.56 -33.92
N ALA A 136 0.81 -2.01 -34.96
CA ALA A 136 -0.12 -1.18 -35.73
C ALA A 136 -1.53 -1.26 -35.08
N VAL A 137 -2.11 -0.11 -34.78
CA VAL A 137 -3.46 0.01 -34.21
C VAL A 137 -4.29 0.94 -35.08
N GLU A 138 -5.38 0.43 -35.65
CA GLU A 138 -6.35 1.16 -36.45
C GLU A 138 -7.40 1.84 -35.55
N TYR A 139 -7.71 3.08 -35.87
CA TYR A 139 -8.72 3.89 -35.20
C TYR A 139 -9.90 4.15 -36.16
N ALA A 140 -10.94 4.83 -35.69
CA ALA A 140 -12.10 5.13 -36.52
C ALA A 140 -11.71 5.95 -37.76
N GLY A 141 -12.23 5.55 -38.93
CA GLY A 141 -11.91 6.17 -40.21
C GLY A 141 -10.75 5.45 -40.90
N THR A 142 -9.70 6.19 -41.25
CA THR A 142 -8.49 5.68 -41.92
C THR A 142 -7.22 5.95 -41.11
N ASP A 143 -7.37 6.30 -39.84
CA ASP A 143 -6.26 6.68 -38.98
C ASP A 143 -5.61 5.44 -38.36
N ALA A 144 -4.27 5.40 -38.35
CA ALA A 144 -3.51 4.33 -37.73
C ALA A 144 -2.39 4.89 -36.83
N LEU A 145 -2.16 4.23 -35.70
CA LEU A 145 -1.10 4.53 -34.75
C LEU A 145 -0.08 3.39 -34.76
N PHE A 146 1.21 3.74 -34.85
CA PHE A 146 2.32 2.80 -34.71
C PHE A 146 2.95 2.94 -33.34
N VAL A 147 2.70 1.97 -32.46
CA VAL A 147 3.22 1.96 -31.10
C VAL A 147 4.50 1.13 -31.07
N PRO A 148 5.65 1.67 -30.64
CA PRO A 148 6.87 0.88 -30.51
C PRO A 148 6.69 -0.27 -29.52
N ILE A 149 7.30 -1.43 -29.77
CA ILE A 149 7.16 -2.61 -28.90
C ILE A 149 7.58 -2.35 -27.43
N HIS A 150 8.54 -1.44 -27.20
CA HIS A 150 8.97 -1.04 -25.86
C HIS A 150 7.96 -0.16 -25.12
N GLN A 151 6.90 0.33 -25.79
CA GLN A 151 5.80 1.11 -25.22
C GLN A 151 4.48 0.31 -25.18
N THR A 152 4.57 -1.02 -25.24
CA THR A 152 3.38 -1.90 -25.20
C THR A 152 2.63 -1.78 -23.86
N ASP A 153 3.29 -1.35 -22.80
CA ASP A 153 2.69 -1.05 -21.49
C ASP A 153 1.57 0.01 -21.54
N ARG A 154 1.54 0.82 -22.60
CA ARG A 154 0.52 1.84 -22.84
C ARG A 154 -0.71 1.31 -23.60
N LEU A 155 -0.65 0.06 -24.04
CA LEU A 155 -1.75 -0.65 -24.66
C LEU A 155 -2.33 -1.66 -23.67
N THR A 156 -3.65 -1.81 -23.67
CA THR A 156 -4.37 -2.79 -22.86
C THR A 156 -5.45 -3.44 -23.68
N ARG A 157 -5.70 -4.74 -23.53
CA ARG A 157 -6.77 -5.39 -24.29
C ARG A 157 -8.10 -4.86 -23.78
N TYR A 158 -8.99 -4.49 -24.70
CA TYR A 158 -10.32 -4.06 -24.32
C TYR A 158 -11.12 -5.27 -23.83
N ILE A 159 -11.67 -5.15 -22.61
CA ILE A 159 -12.58 -6.14 -22.02
C ILE A 159 -13.91 -5.42 -21.84
N GLY A 160 -14.83 -5.66 -22.77
CA GLY A 160 -16.19 -5.13 -22.70
C GLY A 160 -17.05 -5.93 -21.73
N ALA A 161 -18.05 -5.28 -21.12
CA ALA A 161 -19.07 -5.96 -20.31
C ALA A 161 -20.13 -6.68 -21.17
N ASP A 162 -20.26 -6.29 -22.44
CA ASP A 162 -21.21 -6.82 -23.41
C ASP A 162 -20.48 -7.40 -24.63
N ASP A 163 -21.13 -8.34 -25.33
CA ASP A 163 -20.63 -8.99 -26.55
C ASP A 163 -20.71 -8.09 -27.81
N LYS A 164 -20.91 -6.78 -27.63
CA LYS A 164 -21.01 -5.81 -28.73
C LYS A 164 -19.65 -5.19 -29.03
N PRO A 165 -19.27 -5.03 -30.31
CA PRO A 165 -18.01 -4.38 -30.66
C PRO A 165 -18.01 -2.92 -30.16
N PRO A 166 -16.93 -2.46 -29.50
CA PRO A 166 -16.85 -1.09 -29.02
C PRO A 166 -16.75 -0.11 -30.19
N ALA A 167 -17.22 1.12 -29.96
CA ALA A 167 -16.99 2.21 -30.90
C ALA A 167 -15.49 2.58 -30.90
N LEU A 168 -14.86 2.55 -32.07
CA LEU A 168 -13.49 3.00 -32.24
C LEU A 168 -13.40 4.53 -32.03
N ASN A 169 -12.37 4.99 -31.32
CA ASN A 169 -12.11 6.42 -31.16
C ASN A 169 -11.42 6.98 -32.42
N LYS A 170 -11.52 8.30 -32.66
CA LYS A 170 -10.75 8.99 -33.70
C LYS A 170 -9.43 9.51 -33.14
N LEU A 171 -8.35 9.38 -33.91
CA LEU A 171 -7.04 9.86 -33.49
C LEU A 171 -7.02 11.39 -33.46
N GLY A 172 -6.55 11.99 -32.35
CA GLY A 172 -6.44 13.45 -32.20
C GLY A 172 -7.69 14.18 -31.68
N GLN A 173 -8.82 13.50 -31.46
CA GLN A 173 -10.01 14.09 -30.83
C GLN A 173 -9.95 14.01 -29.29
N PRO A 174 -10.34 15.07 -28.55
CA PRO A 174 -10.28 15.10 -27.08
C PRO A 174 -11.35 14.23 -26.37
N ASP A 175 -12.19 13.50 -27.12
CA ASP A 175 -13.31 12.72 -26.60
C ASP A 175 -12.89 11.70 -25.53
N TRP A 176 -11.71 11.09 -25.66
CA TRP A 176 -11.21 10.11 -24.70
C TRP A 176 -10.91 10.72 -23.32
N GLY A 177 -10.38 11.95 -23.28
CA GLY A 177 -10.15 12.67 -22.03
C GLY A 177 -11.47 12.92 -21.27
N ARG A 178 -12.55 13.23 -22.00
CA ARG A 178 -13.89 13.44 -21.42
C ARG A 178 -14.49 12.14 -20.88
N ILE A 179 -14.28 11.03 -21.57
CA ILE A 179 -14.75 9.69 -21.15
C ILE A 179 -14.01 9.24 -19.87
N LYS A 180 -12.68 9.40 -19.81
CA LYS A 180 -11.89 9.14 -18.58
C LYS A 180 -12.37 9.95 -17.39
N GLY A 181 -12.71 11.22 -17.60
CA GLY A 181 -13.21 12.11 -16.55
C GLY A 181 -14.55 11.67 -15.96
N LYS A 182 -15.43 11.07 -16.78
CA LYS A 182 -16.71 10.50 -16.32
C LYS A 182 -16.50 9.17 -15.59
N ALA A 183 -15.66 8.27 -16.13
CA ALA A 183 -15.41 6.97 -15.52
C ALA A 183 -14.72 7.04 -14.14
N LYS A 184 -13.92 8.08 -13.88
CA LYS A 184 -13.27 8.30 -12.57
C LYS A 184 -14.23 8.82 -11.48
N LYS A 185 -15.39 9.35 -11.86
CA LYS A 185 -16.37 9.94 -10.93
C LYS A 185 -17.48 8.95 -10.51
N ALA A 186 -17.61 7.81 -11.19
CA ALA A 186 -18.48 6.70 -10.81
C ALA A 186 -17.72 5.71 -9.93
#